data_AF-A0A542QJ84-F1
#
_entry.id   AF-A0A542QJ84-F1
#
_cell.length_a   1.000
_cell.length_b   1.000
_cell.length_c   1.000
_cell.angle_alpha   90.00
_cell.angle_beta   90.00
_cell.angle_gamma   90.00
#
_symmetry.space_group_name_H-M   'P 1'
#
loop_
_entity.id
_entity.type
_entity.pdbx_description
1 polymer ?
#
loop_
_entity_poly.entity_id
_entity_poly.type
_entity_poly.pdbx_seq_one_letter_code
_entity_poly.pdbx_strand_id
1 'polypeptide(L)'
;MHNDLPGISYTKNYDRSGVDYLLFKRVKEELGVPFSEPVDVSSGDRIAQLEGGTADMVIASFSITPERMRKIDFVGPYFKTRQGFLVGPDGWDITKIEDLRGKRVCTWDGTTSQEALANLKGMGVVVQVLDDASDCIEALVGGQVAAVSTDQAILYGFAQQHAADGLRVLPGVTIGGPQLYGIGLPKGHRADCRRLAGWLKEFVGTSEWTGDIVTSLPALPIADPGWISTHKPSDSSIDARSCRDKPSP
;
A
#
# COMPACT_ATOMS: atom_id res chain seq x y z
N MET A 1 -4.79 -7.49 -8.58
CA MET A 1 -3.57 -7.05 -7.88
C MET A 1 -3.00 -5.83 -8.60
N HIS A 2 -2.25 -4.96 -7.92
CA HIS A 2 -1.50 -3.90 -8.63
C HIS A 2 -0.34 -4.52 -9.45
N ASN A 3 0.28 -3.76 -10.34
CA ASN A 3 1.37 -4.28 -11.20
C ASN A 3 2.60 -3.39 -11.34
N ASP A 4 2.55 -2.14 -10.86
CA ASP A 4 3.62 -1.15 -11.01
C ASP A 4 4.22 -0.67 -9.66
N LEU A 5 4.03 -1.43 -8.57
CA LEU A 5 4.51 -1.06 -7.22
C LEU A 5 5.65 -1.99 -6.77
N PRO A 6 6.93 -1.64 -7.03
CA PRO A 6 8.08 -2.48 -6.70
C PRO A 6 8.09 -2.88 -5.22
N GLY A 7 8.37 -4.16 -4.97
CA GLY A 7 8.38 -4.73 -3.62
C GLY A 7 7.01 -4.92 -2.97
N ILE A 8 5.93 -4.37 -3.52
CA ILE A 8 4.56 -4.53 -2.99
C ILE A 8 3.72 -5.40 -3.91
N SER A 9 3.52 -4.97 -5.16
CA SER A 9 2.76 -5.69 -6.17
C SER A 9 3.26 -5.24 -7.54
N TYR A 10 4.19 -6.01 -8.09
CA TYR A 10 4.94 -5.63 -9.29
C TYR A 10 5.00 -6.77 -10.30
N THR A 11 4.85 -6.44 -11.57
CA THR A 11 4.92 -7.40 -12.68
C THR A 11 6.06 -7.00 -13.62
N LYS A 12 6.99 -7.91 -13.90
CA LYS A 12 8.04 -7.72 -14.90
C LYS A 12 8.18 -8.99 -15.72
N ASN A 13 8.13 -8.88 -17.05
CA ASN A 13 8.22 -10.03 -17.96
C ASN A 13 7.23 -11.15 -17.61
N TYR A 14 5.98 -10.79 -17.28
CA TYR A 14 4.92 -11.70 -16.83
C TYR A 14 5.12 -12.34 -15.44
N ASP A 15 6.25 -12.08 -14.78
CA ASP A 15 6.51 -12.55 -13.42
C ASP A 15 5.97 -11.55 -12.39
N ARG A 16 5.04 -12.01 -11.54
CA ARG A 16 4.52 -11.24 -10.40
C ARG A 16 5.42 -11.39 -9.17
N SER A 17 5.58 -10.31 -8.43
CA SER A 17 6.41 -10.24 -7.23
C SER A 17 5.90 -9.21 -6.23
N GLY A 18 6.45 -9.25 -5.00
CA GLY A 18 6.13 -8.32 -3.92
C GLY A 18 5.28 -8.93 -2.80
N VAL A 19 5.12 -8.16 -1.72
CA VAL A 19 4.38 -8.56 -0.51
C VAL A 19 2.97 -9.08 -0.82
N ASP A 20 2.23 -8.39 -1.69
CA ASP A 20 0.87 -8.77 -2.04
C ASP A 20 0.83 -10.10 -2.78
N TYR A 21 1.79 -10.35 -3.66
CA TYR A 21 1.86 -11.59 -4.43
C TYR A 21 2.27 -12.79 -3.57
N LEU A 22 3.21 -12.58 -2.66
CA LEU A 22 3.55 -13.61 -1.67
C LEU A 22 2.34 -13.92 -0.80
N LEU A 23 1.64 -12.91 -0.28
CA LEU A 23 0.42 -13.11 0.50
C LEU A 23 -0.67 -13.85 -0.29
N PHE A 24 -0.87 -13.52 -1.58
CA PHE A 24 -1.78 -14.26 -2.46
C PHE A 24 -1.45 -15.75 -2.50
N LYS A 25 -0.17 -16.12 -2.67
CA LYS A 25 0.24 -17.53 -2.65
C LYS A 25 -0.09 -18.20 -1.32
N ARG A 26 0.14 -17.53 -0.18
CA ARG A 26 -0.21 -18.06 1.14
C ARG A 26 -1.71 -18.27 1.32
N VAL A 27 -2.52 -17.32 0.86
CA VAL A 27 -3.98 -17.42 0.90
C VAL A 27 -4.49 -18.56 0.03
N LYS A 28 -3.90 -18.75 -1.16
CA LYS A 28 -4.21 -19.86 -2.07
C LYS A 28 -3.91 -21.22 -1.41
N GLU A 29 -2.78 -21.33 -0.73
CA GLU A 29 -2.39 -22.53 0.03
C GLU A 29 -3.36 -22.81 1.20
N GLU A 30 -3.72 -21.78 1.98
CA GLU A 30 -4.65 -21.89 3.12
C GLU A 30 -6.06 -22.32 2.69
N LEU A 31 -6.59 -21.68 1.65
CA LEU A 31 -7.98 -21.95 1.25
C LEU A 31 -8.11 -23.30 0.55
N GLY A 32 -7.05 -23.82 -0.08
CA GLY A 32 -7.05 -25.12 -0.72
C GLY A 32 -8.05 -25.24 -1.88
N VAL A 33 -8.50 -24.11 -2.42
CA VAL A 33 -9.45 -24.03 -3.54
C VAL A 33 -8.73 -23.64 -4.83
N PRO A 34 -9.28 -23.98 -6.01
CA PRO A 34 -8.76 -23.47 -7.27
C PRO A 34 -8.82 -21.94 -7.30
N PHE A 35 -7.68 -21.31 -7.56
CA PHE A 35 -7.57 -19.88 -7.84
C PHE A 35 -7.16 -19.69 -9.30
N SER A 36 -7.83 -18.77 -9.99
CA SER A 36 -7.29 -18.22 -11.24
C SER A 36 -6.03 -17.41 -10.94
N GLU A 37 -5.21 -17.21 -11.98
CA GLU A 37 -4.10 -16.28 -11.87
C GLU A 37 -4.60 -14.85 -11.60
N PRO A 38 -3.86 -14.04 -10.83
CA PRO A 38 -4.29 -12.69 -10.52
C PRO A 38 -4.38 -11.82 -11.77
N VAL A 39 -5.44 -11.02 -11.85
CA VAL A 39 -5.61 -9.97 -12.87
C VAL A 39 -5.15 -8.62 -12.33
N ASP A 40 -4.81 -7.70 -13.22
CA ASP A 40 -4.39 -6.34 -12.85
C ASP A 40 -5.57 -5.48 -12.43
N VAL A 41 -5.36 -4.61 -11.44
CA VAL A 41 -6.33 -3.63 -10.96
C VAL A 41 -5.63 -2.35 -10.54
N SER A 42 -6.13 -1.22 -11.01
CA SER A 42 -5.69 0.11 -10.59
C SER A 42 -6.07 0.38 -9.13
N SER A 43 -5.48 1.39 -8.52
CA SER A 43 -5.86 1.81 -7.16
C SER A 43 -7.32 2.24 -7.04
N GLY A 44 -7.89 2.88 -8.08
CA GLY A 44 -9.28 3.35 -8.14
C GLY A 44 -10.31 2.23 -8.36
N ASP A 45 -9.95 1.19 -9.13
CA ASP A 45 -10.94 0.20 -9.59
C ASP A 45 -11.16 -0.98 -8.63
N ARG A 46 -10.35 -1.10 -7.56
CA ARG A 46 -10.40 -2.22 -6.60
C ARG A 46 -11.81 -2.52 -6.06
N ILE A 47 -12.56 -1.49 -5.68
CA ILE A 47 -13.92 -1.66 -5.15
C ILE A 47 -14.88 -2.05 -6.26
N ALA A 48 -14.82 -1.36 -7.40
CA ALA A 48 -15.71 -1.61 -8.53
C ALA A 48 -15.58 -3.04 -9.06
N GLN A 49 -14.35 -3.59 -9.10
CA GLN A 49 -14.14 -4.98 -9.50
C GLN A 49 -14.73 -5.99 -8.50
N LEU A 50 -14.71 -5.70 -7.19
CA LEU A 50 -15.34 -6.52 -6.16
C LEU A 50 -16.87 -6.42 -6.22
N GLU A 51 -17.43 -5.22 -6.33
CA GLU A 51 -18.88 -5.00 -6.41
C GLU A 51 -19.47 -5.55 -7.71
N GLY A 52 -18.72 -5.45 -8.81
CA GLY A 52 -19.10 -5.99 -10.12
C GLY A 52 -18.85 -7.48 -10.29
N GLY A 53 -18.25 -8.17 -9.32
CA GLY A 53 -17.96 -9.61 -9.38
C GLY A 53 -16.90 -10.00 -10.42
N THR A 54 -16.11 -9.04 -10.91
CA THR A 54 -14.96 -9.32 -11.78
C THR A 54 -13.78 -9.89 -10.99
N ALA A 55 -13.72 -9.57 -9.69
CA ALA A 55 -12.77 -10.15 -8.76
C ALA A 55 -13.50 -10.63 -7.51
N ASP A 56 -13.14 -11.82 -7.01
CA ASP A 56 -13.64 -12.35 -5.74
C ASP A 56 -12.84 -11.85 -4.52
N MET A 57 -11.63 -11.37 -4.77
CA MET A 57 -10.69 -10.94 -3.75
C MET A 57 -9.71 -9.90 -4.31
N VAL A 58 -9.36 -8.90 -3.50
CA VAL A 58 -8.34 -7.92 -3.82
C VAL A 58 -7.24 -7.92 -2.77
N ILE A 59 -6.02 -8.29 -3.19
CA ILE A 59 -4.77 -8.10 -2.43
C ILE A 59 -3.92 -7.14 -3.27
N ALA A 60 -3.94 -5.86 -2.92
CA ALA A 60 -3.34 -4.80 -3.71
C ALA A 60 -3.13 -3.54 -2.85
N SER A 61 -2.24 -3.61 -1.85
CA SER A 61 -1.87 -2.49 -0.95
C SER A 61 -3.07 -1.68 -0.47
N PHE A 62 -4.12 -2.38 -0.05
CA PHE A 62 -5.45 -1.79 0.02
C PHE A 62 -5.76 -1.28 1.43
N SER A 63 -5.54 0.02 1.65
CA SER A 63 -5.79 0.65 2.95
C SER A 63 -7.24 0.47 3.41
N ILE A 64 -7.41 -0.07 4.61
CA ILE A 64 -8.70 -0.22 5.29
C ILE A 64 -9.14 1.15 5.78
N THR A 65 -10.19 1.70 5.18
CA THR A 65 -10.82 2.96 5.61
C THR A 65 -12.29 2.73 5.97
N PRO A 66 -12.88 3.54 6.88
CA PRO A 66 -14.31 3.44 7.19
C PRO A 66 -15.21 3.59 5.96
N GLU A 67 -14.79 4.36 4.96
CA GLU A 67 -15.53 4.49 3.71
C GLU A 67 -15.52 3.20 2.90
N ARG A 68 -14.35 2.59 2.72
CA ARG A 68 -14.21 1.33 1.99
C ARG A 68 -14.93 0.20 2.71
N MET A 69 -14.86 0.15 4.04
CA MET A 69 -15.56 -0.85 4.87
C MET A 69 -17.09 -0.80 4.74
N ARG A 70 -17.68 0.33 4.32
CA ARG A 70 -19.13 0.39 4.04
C ARG A 70 -19.50 -0.35 2.76
N LYS A 71 -18.58 -0.40 1.78
CA LYS A 71 -18.82 -0.99 0.45
C LYS A 71 -18.40 -2.45 0.38
N ILE A 72 -17.28 -2.80 1.00
CA ILE A 72 -16.68 -4.13 0.95
C ILE A 72 -16.30 -4.63 2.34
N ASP A 73 -16.01 -5.93 2.47
CA ASP A 73 -15.40 -6.50 3.66
C ASP A 73 -13.89 -6.51 3.55
N PHE A 74 -13.22 -6.44 4.71
CA PHE A 74 -11.78 -6.58 4.79
C PHE A 74 -11.41 -7.74 5.70
N VAL A 75 -10.31 -8.42 5.36
CA VAL A 75 -9.51 -9.23 6.27
C VAL A 75 -8.20 -8.48 6.50
N GLY A 76 -7.85 -8.18 7.75
CA GLY A 76 -6.59 -7.50 8.04
C GLY A 76 -6.62 -6.52 9.20
N PRO A 77 -5.51 -5.79 9.42
CA PRO A 77 -4.44 -5.60 8.43
C PRO A 77 -3.42 -6.75 8.35
N TYR A 78 -2.83 -6.96 7.17
CA TYR A 78 -1.67 -7.86 6.97
C TYR A 78 -0.32 -7.12 7.00
N PHE A 79 -0.35 -5.80 6.82
CA PHE A 79 0.82 -4.93 6.88
C PHE A 79 0.41 -3.52 7.30
N LYS A 80 1.24 -2.86 8.09
CA LYS A 80 1.06 -1.46 8.51
C LYS A 80 2.12 -0.59 7.87
N THR A 81 1.80 0.64 7.52
CA THR A 81 2.76 1.62 7.01
C THR A 81 2.28 3.05 7.33
N ARG A 82 3.02 4.06 6.86
CA ARG A 82 2.65 5.47 6.91
C ARG A 82 2.87 6.09 5.56
N GLN A 83 2.19 7.20 5.29
CA GLN A 83 2.44 7.98 4.08
C GLN A 83 3.64 8.88 4.27
N GLY A 84 4.40 9.07 3.19
CA GLY A 84 5.57 9.93 3.16
C GLY A 84 5.81 10.48 1.76
N PHE A 85 7.07 10.79 1.48
CA PHE A 85 7.47 11.41 0.22
C PHE A 85 8.74 10.78 -0.33
N LEU A 86 8.76 10.60 -1.65
CA LEU A 86 9.95 10.27 -2.44
C LEU A 86 10.35 11.52 -3.21
N VAL A 87 11.65 11.82 -3.21
CA VAL A 87 12.23 12.99 -3.88
C VAL A 87 13.44 12.59 -4.72
N GLY A 88 13.70 13.35 -5.78
CA GLY A 88 14.97 13.29 -6.51
C GLY A 88 16.09 14.09 -5.82
N PRO A 89 17.30 14.15 -6.42
CA PRO A 89 18.48 14.82 -5.85
C PRO A 89 18.24 16.26 -5.37
N ASP A 90 17.44 17.04 -6.09
CA ASP A 90 17.18 18.45 -5.78
C ASP A 90 16.14 18.67 -4.68
N GLY A 91 15.44 17.61 -4.25
CA GLY A 91 14.43 17.69 -3.18
C GLY A 91 14.98 17.38 -1.80
N TRP A 92 16.31 17.35 -1.65
CA TRP A 92 16.95 16.84 -0.44
C TRP A 92 16.92 17.82 0.75
N ASP A 93 16.60 19.07 0.48
CA ASP A 93 16.40 20.15 1.45
C ASP A 93 15.02 20.09 2.14
N ILE A 94 14.08 19.28 1.62
CA ILE A 94 12.76 19.07 2.22
C ILE A 94 12.91 18.24 3.48
N THR A 95 12.63 18.85 4.63
CA THR A 95 12.76 18.23 5.96
C THR A 95 11.46 18.23 6.76
N LYS A 96 10.47 18.99 6.31
CA LYS A 96 9.13 19.09 6.90
C LYS A 96 8.09 19.44 5.84
N ILE A 97 6.82 19.30 6.21
CA ILE A 97 5.69 19.48 5.29
C ILE A 97 5.61 20.91 4.74
N GLU A 98 6.01 21.92 5.53
CA GLU A 98 5.97 23.32 5.12
C GLU A 98 6.92 23.63 3.96
N ASP A 99 7.96 22.84 3.78
CA ASP A 99 8.93 22.99 2.68
C ASP A 99 8.30 22.61 1.33
N LEU A 100 7.14 21.93 1.33
CA LEU A 100 6.38 21.60 0.12
C LEU A 100 5.50 22.76 -0.38
N ARG A 101 5.44 23.89 0.35
CA ARG A 101 4.67 25.06 -0.07
C ARG A 101 5.12 25.56 -1.45
N GLY A 102 4.17 25.72 -2.35
CA GLY A 102 4.41 26.13 -3.74
C GLY A 102 5.05 25.04 -4.60
N LYS A 103 5.46 23.91 -4.02
CA LYS A 103 5.99 22.78 -4.77
C LYS A 103 4.86 21.92 -5.31
N ARG A 104 5.14 21.26 -6.43
CA ARG A 104 4.24 20.30 -7.05
C ARG A 104 4.52 18.90 -6.51
N VAL A 105 3.48 18.21 -6.03
CA VAL A 105 3.57 16.86 -5.47
C VAL A 105 2.63 15.94 -6.23
N CYS A 106 3.17 14.85 -6.76
CA CYS A 106 2.38 13.83 -7.46
C CYS A 106 1.85 12.77 -6.50
N THR A 107 0.66 12.29 -6.79
CA THR A 107 0.09 11.04 -6.30
C THR A 107 -0.83 10.49 -7.39
N TRP A 108 -1.43 9.33 -7.20
CA TRP A 108 -2.31 8.73 -8.21
C TRP A 108 -3.72 8.46 -7.67
N ASP A 109 -4.64 8.27 -8.62
CA ASP A 109 -6.07 8.19 -8.34
C ASP A 109 -6.47 6.98 -7.49
N GLY A 110 -7.50 7.15 -6.67
CA GLY A 110 -8.05 6.09 -5.83
C GLY A 110 -7.17 5.74 -4.62
N THR A 111 -6.15 6.55 -4.31
CA THR A 111 -5.28 6.36 -3.16
C THR A 111 -5.75 7.14 -1.95
N THR A 112 -5.41 6.68 -0.75
CA THR A 112 -5.55 7.49 0.47
C THR A 112 -4.56 8.66 0.49
N SER A 113 -3.52 8.65 -0.36
CA SER A 113 -2.53 9.74 -0.45
C SER A 113 -3.10 10.94 -1.21
N GLN A 114 -3.92 10.69 -2.24
CA GLN A 114 -4.76 11.71 -2.89
C GLN A 114 -5.60 12.49 -1.86
N GLU A 115 -6.29 11.78 -0.96
CA GLU A 115 -7.08 12.39 0.11
C GLU A 115 -6.19 13.18 1.10
N ALA A 116 -5.07 12.58 1.53
CA ALA A 116 -4.16 13.22 2.48
C ALA A 116 -3.53 14.50 1.90
N LEU A 117 -3.10 14.48 0.64
CA LEU A 117 -2.55 15.65 -0.06
C LEU A 117 -3.61 16.72 -0.34
N ALA A 118 -4.87 16.35 -0.57
CA ALA A 118 -5.95 17.32 -0.74
C ALA A 118 -6.08 18.24 0.48
N ASN A 119 -5.84 17.72 1.69
CA ASN A 119 -5.84 18.50 2.93
C ASN A 119 -4.68 19.51 3.02
N LEU A 120 -3.63 19.37 2.20
CA LEU A 120 -2.47 20.25 2.19
C LEU A 120 -2.59 21.40 1.17
N LYS A 121 -3.62 21.38 0.30
CA LYS A 121 -3.85 22.44 -0.70
C LYS A 121 -3.96 23.82 -0.04
N GLY A 122 -4.55 23.91 1.16
CA GLY A 122 -4.65 25.15 1.93
C GLY A 122 -3.30 25.75 2.36
N MET A 123 -2.23 24.95 2.37
CA MET A 123 -0.87 25.43 2.65
C MET A 123 -0.12 25.88 1.38
N GLY A 124 -0.73 25.76 0.20
CA GLY A 124 -0.14 26.11 -1.09
C GLY A 124 0.60 24.97 -1.79
N VAL A 125 0.42 23.71 -1.39
CA VAL A 125 0.95 22.55 -2.12
C VAL A 125 0.16 22.35 -3.42
N VAL A 126 0.84 22.22 -4.55
CA VAL A 126 0.20 21.94 -5.85
C VAL A 126 0.10 20.43 -6.02
N VAL A 127 -1.09 19.88 -5.84
CA VAL A 127 -1.33 18.42 -5.97
C VAL A 127 -1.57 18.06 -7.43
N GLN A 128 -0.72 17.19 -7.98
CA GLN A 128 -0.92 16.54 -9.28
C GLN A 128 -1.40 15.11 -9.02
N VAL A 129 -2.54 14.75 -9.60
CA VAL A 129 -3.08 13.38 -9.56
C VAL A 129 -2.94 12.81 -10.96
N LEU A 130 -2.26 11.67 -11.07
CA LEU A 130 -2.14 10.88 -12.30
C LEU A 130 -2.88 9.55 -12.15
N ASP A 131 -2.89 8.74 -13.21
CA ASP A 131 -3.65 7.49 -13.21
C ASP A 131 -2.89 6.39 -12.44
N ASP A 132 -1.59 6.25 -12.68
CA ASP A 132 -0.76 5.19 -12.10
C ASP A 132 0.47 5.70 -11.35
N ALA A 133 1.09 4.80 -10.56
CA ALA A 133 2.27 5.14 -9.78
C ALA A 133 3.50 5.39 -10.67
N SER A 134 3.65 4.57 -11.71
CA SER A 134 4.71 4.71 -12.72
C SER A 134 4.73 6.10 -13.35
N ASP A 135 3.58 6.68 -13.72
CA ASP A 135 3.48 8.04 -14.26
C ASP A 135 4.02 9.10 -13.29
N CYS A 136 3.72 8.96 -11.99
CA CYS A 136 4.22 9.87 -10.98
C CYS A 136 5.75 9.75 -10.79
N ILE A 137 6.29 8.54 -10.92
CA ILE A 137 7.74 8.30 -10.84
C ILE A 137 8.44 8.89 -12.06
N GLU A 138 7.89 8.72 -13.26
CA GLU A 138 8.42 9.37 -14.48
C GLU A 138 8.38 10.89 -14.37
N ALA A 139 7.30 11.47 -13.85
CA ALA A 139 7.20 12.90 -13.62
C ALA A 139 8.24 13.41 -12.60
N LEU A 140 8.57 12.60 -11.59
CA LEU A 140 9.61 12.94 -10.60
C LEU A 140 11.01 12.89 -11.21
N VAL A 141 11.33 11.81 -11.93
CA VAL A 141 12.62 11.65 -12.62
C VAL A 141 12.82 12.74 -13.67
N GLY A 142 11.75 13.12 -14.38
CA GLY A 142 11.75 14.23 -15.34
C GLY A 142 11.76 15.63 -14.71
N GLY A 143 11.77 15.75 -13.39
CA GLY A 143 11.78 17.04 -12.67
C GLY A 143 10.48 17.86 -12.80
N GLN A 144 9.39 17.24 -13.26
CA GLN A 144 8.09 17.90 -13.42
C GLN A 144 7.36 18.08 -12.09
N VAL A 145 7.63 17.20 -11.11
CA VAL A 145 7.17 17.30 -9.73
C VAL A 145 8.34 17.28 -8.78
N ALA A 146 8.20 17.95 -7.64
CA ALA A 146 9.25 18.01 -6.62
C ALA A 146 9.27 16.77 -5.70
N ALA A 147 8.13 16.08 -5.59
CA ALA A 147 7.99 14.88 -4.78
C ALA A 147 6.84 14.00 -5.29
N VAL A 148 6.91 12.71 -4.97
CA VAL A 148 5.78 11.76 -5.06
C VAL A 148 5.36 11.41 -3.64
N SER A 149 4.06 11.44 -3.34
CA SER A 149 3.52 10.99 -2.06
C SER A 149 2.70 9.71 -2.22
N THR A 150 3.01 8.75 -1.35
CA THR A 150 2.23 7.54 -1.08
C THR A 150 2.78 6.90 0.20
N ASP A 151 2.46 5.63 0.42
CA ASP A 151 2.91 4.83 1.56
C ASP A 151 4.42 4.53 1.49
N GLN A 152 5.15 4.75 2.58
CA GLN A 152 6.62 4.63 2.62
C GLN A 152 7.13 3.26 2.15
N ALA A 153 6.40 2.17 2.42
CA ALA A 153 6.75 0.85 1.93
C ALA A 153 6.80 0.77 0.39
N ILE A 154 5.87 1.43 -0.30
CA ILE A 154 5.89 1.57 -1.77
C ILE A 154 7.06 2.46 -2.19
N LEU A 155 7.26 3.59 -1.49
CA LEU A 155 8.34 4.53 -1.80
C LEU A 155 9.73 3.90 -1.66
N TYR A 156 9.96 3.02 -0.68
CA TYR A 156 11.23 2.30 -0.54
C TYR A 156 11.48 1.34 -1.70
N GLY A 157 10.42 0.71 -2.23
CA GLY A 157 10.51 -0.09 -3.45
C GLY A 157 10.96 0.74 -4.66
N PHE A 158 10.34 1.91 -4.86
CA PHE A 158 10.75 2.83 -5.93
C PHE A 158 12.16 3.39 -5.72
N ALA A 159 12.52 3.79 -4.50
CA ALA A 159 13.87 4.29 -4.19
C ALA A 159 14.94 3.23 -4.49
N GLN A 160 14.65 1.95 -4.25
CA GLN A 160 15.54 0.86 -4.61
C GLN A 160 15.66 0.67 -6.12
N GLN A 161 14.53 0.67 -6.83
CA GLN A 161 14.51 0.53 -8.30
C GLN A 161 15.23 1.69 -9.00
N HIS A 162 15.06 2.91 -8.48
CA HIS A 162 15.58 4.17 -9.04
C HIS A 162 16.77 4.71 -8.25
N ALA A 163 17.56 3.84 -7.64
CA ALA A 163 18.76 4.24 -6.89
C ALA A 163 19.78 4.96 -7.79
N ALA A 164 19.86 4.57 -9.07
CA ALA A 164 20.72 5.23 -10.05
C ALA A 164 20.27 6.66 -10.40
N ASP A 165 18.97 6.94 -10.28
CA ASP A 165 18.39 8.28 -10.49
C ASP A 165 18.50 9.17 -9.23
N GLY A 166 19.04 8.62 -8.14
CA GLY A 166 19.20 9.33 -6.87
C GLY A 166 17.90 9.57 -6.11
N LEU A 167 16.84 8.81 -6.41
CA LEU A 167 15.57 8.90 -5.69
C LEU A 167 15.72 8.40 -4.25
N ARG A 168 15.13 9.12 -3.29
CA ARG A 168 15.16 8.76 -1.87
C ARG A 168 13.87 9.05 -1.15
N VAL A 169 13.57 8.22 -0.15
CA VAL A 169 12.46 8.44 0.78
C VAL A 169 12.87 9.50 1.82
N LEU A 170 11.94 10.36 2.21
CA LEU A 170 12.07 11.26 3.35
C LEU A 170 11.44 10.61 4.60
N PRO A 171 12.19 9.86 5.43
CA PRO A 171 11.61 9.01 6.47
C PRO A 171 10.87 9.81 7.57
N GLY A 172 11.34 11.03 7.87
CA GLY A 172 10.76 11.89 8.90
C GLY A 172 9.60 12.76 8.43
N VAL A 173 9.34 12.84 7.12
CA VAL A 173 8.29 13.69 6.55
C VAL A 173 7.10 12.80 6.22
N THR A 174 6.05 12.90 7.03
CA THR A 174 4.87 12.03 6.92
C THR A 174 3.58 12.84 6.93
N ILE A 175 2.52 12.27 6.36
CA ILE A 175 1.18 12.87 6.31
C ILE A 175 0.11 11.83 6.66
N GLY A 176 -1.07 12.32 7.00
CA GLY A 176 -2.22 11.47 7.28
C GLY A 176 -2.01 10.56 8.50
N GLY A 177 -2.86 9.53 8.58
CA GLY A 177 -2.78 8.52 9.62
C GLY A 177 -2.01 7.26 9.19
N PRO A 178 -1.88 6.27 10.10
CA PRO A 178 -1.38 4.96 9.76
C PRO A 178 -2.19 4.33 8.62
N GLN A 179 -1.49 3.68 7.69
CA GLN A 179 -2.09 2.95 6.60
C GLN A 179 -2.05 1.46 6.93
N LEU A 180 -3.19 0.80 6.80
CA LEU A 180 -3.43 -0.55 7.26
C LEU A 180 -3.91 -1.37 6.07
N TYR A 181 -3.04 -2.17 5.47
CA TYR A 181 -3.39 -2.93 4.28
C TYR A 181 -4.23 -4.15 4.63
N GLY A 182 -5.37 -4.31 3.96
CA GLY A 182 -6.25 -5.45 4.11
C GLY A 182 -6.51 -6.16 2.78
N ILE A 183 -6.97 -7.40 2.89
CA ILE A 183 -7.52 -8.18 1.80
C ILE A 183 -8.98 -7.76 1.64
N GLY A 184 -9.35 -7.21 0.48
CA GLY A 184 -10.73 -6.83 0.16
C GLY A 184 -11.54 -8.02 -0.32
N LEU A 185 -12.77 -8.15 0.17
CA LEU A 185 -13.76 -9.17 -0.21
C LEU A 185 -15.12 -8.51 -0.49
N PRO A 186 -15.93 -9.04 -1.42
CA PRO A 186 -17.30 -8.58 -1.58
C PRO A 186 -18.12 -8.81 -0.30
N LYS A 187 -19.17 -8.01 -0.11
CA LYS A 187 -20.12 -8.23 0.98
C LYS A 187 -20.83 -9.58 0.83
N GLY A 188 -21.27 -10.15 1.95
CA GLY A 188 -22.00 -11.42 1.98
C GLY A 188 -21.15 -12.63 2.35
N HIS A 189 -19.81 -12.52 2.35
CA HIS A 189 -18.88 -13.61 2.61
C HIS A 189 -18.28 -13.58 4.03
N ARG A 190 -19.10 -13.27 5.04
CA ARG A 190 -18.64 -13.06 6.43
C ARG A 190 -17.95 -14.29 7.05
N ALA A 191 -18.40 -15.50 6.71
CA ALA A 191 -17.81 -16.73 7.23
C ALA A 191 -16.37 -16.91 6.70
N ASP A 192 -16.18 -16.79 5.39
CA ASP A 192 -14.87 -16.88 4.74
C ASP A 192 -13.93 -15.79 5.23
N CYS A 193 -14.46 -14.56 5.35
CA CYS A 193 -13.72 -13.45 5.93
C CYS A 193 -13.19 -13.79 7.34
N ARG A 194 -14.03 -14.36 8.23
CA ARG A 194 -13.61 -14.68 9.61
C ARG A 194 -12.59 -15.82 9.64
N ARG A 195 -12.74 -16.82 8.77
CA ARG A 195 -11.76 -17.89 8.62
C ARG A 195 -10.40 -17.32 8.23
N LEU A 196 -10.36 -16.49 7.18
CA LEU A 196 -9.14 -15.82 6.73
C LEU A 196 -8.57 -14.89 7.81
N ALA A 197 -9.40 -14.21 8.59
CA ALA A 197 -8.93 -13.37 9.70
C ALA A 197 -8.28 -14.19 10.82
N GLY A 198 -8.81 -15.37 11.12
CA GLY A 198 -8.20 -16.31 12.07
C GLY A 198 -6.83 -16.77 11.58
N TRP A 199 -6.76 -17.27 10.34
CA TRP A 199 -5.51 -17.66 9.70
C TRP A 199 -4.49 -16.52 9.65
N LEU A 200 -4.93 -15.31 9.28
CA LEU A 200 -4.02 -14.17 9.13
C LEU A 200 -3.31 -13.83 10.46
N LYS A 201 -3.99 -13.98 11.60
CA LYS A 201 -3.36 -13.77 12.93
C LYS A 201 -2.22 -14.76 13.18
N GLU A 202 -2.43 -16.03 12.84
CA GLU A 202 -1.38 -17.04 12.93
C GLU A 202 -0.23 -16.73 11.97
N PHE A 203 -0.55 -16.45 10.69
CA PHE A 203 0.44 -16.15 9.65
C PHE A 203 1.33 -14.97 10.02
N VAL A 204 0.77 -13.82 10.45
CA VAL A 204 1.58 -12.66 10.85
C VAL A 204 2.51 -12.97 12.02
N GLY A 205 2.16 -13.97 12.85
CA GLY A 205 2.97 -14.49 13.95
C GLY A 205 4.24 -15.23 13.52
N THR A 206 4.28 -15.74 12.30
CA THR A 206 5.35 -16.64 11.81
C THR A 206 6.61 -15.93 11.31
N SER A 207 7.68 -16.70 11.14
CA SER A 207 8.87 -16.26 10.40
C SER A 207 8.61 -16.11 8.89
N GLU A 208 7.58 -16.77 8.34
CA GLU A 208 7.22 -16.65 6.93
C GLU A 208 6.75 -15.24 6.59
N TRP A 209 5.89 -14.63 7.42
CA TRP A 209 5.51 -13.23 7.24
C TRP A 209 6.76 -12.32 7.21
N THR A 210 7.69 -12.55 8.13
CA THR A 210 8.91 -11.74 8.23
C THR A 210 9.79 -11.94 6.98
N GLY A 211 9.95 -13.19 6.54
CA GLY A 211 10.69 -13.54 5.32
C GLY A 211 10.07 -12.97 4.06
N ASP A 212 8.74 -12.99 3.93
CA ASP A 212 8.01 -12.46 2.79
C ASP A 212 8.20 -10.92 2.68
N ILE A 213 8.16 -10.20 3.81
CA ILE A 213 8.45 -8.75 3.83
C ILE A 213 9.91 -8.47 3.48
N VAL A 214 10.88 -9.15 4.09
CA VAL A 214 12.32 -8.90 3.83
C VAL A 214 12.70 -9.25 2.39
N THR A 215 12.12 -10.32 1.85
CA THR A 215 12.33 -10.73 0.45
C THR A 215 11.84 -9.66 -0.52
N SER A 216 10.69 -9.06 -0.21
CA SER A 216 10.03 -8.10 -1.10
C SER A 216 10.52 -6.67 -0.92
N LEU A 217 10.91 -6.29 0.31
CA LEU A 217 11.34 -4.95 0.71
C LEU A 217 12.67 -5.01 1.48
N PRO A 218 13.78 -5.42 0.85
CA PRO A 218 15.06 -5.59 1.54
C PRO A 218 15.66 -4.28 2.06
N ALA A 219 15.23 -3.12 1.53
CA ALA A 219 15.63 -1.81 2.03
C ALA A 219 14.93 -1.42 3.34
N LEU A 220 13.77 -2.03 3.66
CA LEU A 220 12.97 -1.64 4.82
C LEU A 220 13.70 -1.87 6.15
N PRO A 221 14.32 -3.05 6.42
CA PRO A 221 15.05 -3.26 7.67
C PRO A 221 16.27 -2.36 7.86
N ILE A 222 16.82 -1.84 6.75
CA ILE A 222 17.95 -0.90 6.77
C ILE A 222 17.46 0.50 7.15
N ALA A 223 16.34 0.92 6.57
CA ALA A 223 15.75 2.24 6.80
C ALA A 223 15.03 2.35 8.16
N ASP A 224 14.44 1.25 8.65
CA ASP A 224 13.83 1.15 9.97
C ASP A 224 14.33 -0.12 10.70
N PRO A 225 15.37 -0.02 11.55
CA PRO A 225 15.84 -1.16 12.34
C PRO A 225 14.77 -1.76 13.26
N GLY A 226 13.73 -0.98 13.60
CA GLY A 226 12.58 -1.40 14.39
C GLY A 226 11.38 -1.86 13.55
N TRP A 227 11.57 -2.11 12.25
CA TRP A 227 10.47 -2.27 11.29
C TRP A 227 9.43 -3.33 11.69
N ILE A 228 9.81 -4.41 12.36
CA ILE A 228 8.85 -5.42 12.80
C ILE A 228 7.81 -4.79 13.73
N SER A 229 8.24 -4.02 14.73
CA SER A 229 7.33 -3.32 15.65
C SER A 229 6.47 -2.29 14.91
N THR A 230 7.05 -1.58 13.94
CA THR A 230 6.38 -0.54 13.17
C THR A 230 5.30 -1.13 12.25
N HIS A 231 5.65 -2.17 11.50
CA HIS A 231 4.91 -2.66 10.34
C HIS A 231 4.09 -3.92 10.60
N LYS A 232 4.44 -4.74 11.60
CA LYS A 232 3.68 -5.94 11.96
C LYS A 232 2.33 -5.57 12.60
N PRO A 233 1.21 -6.08 12.05
CA PRO A 233 -0.09 -5.99 12.70
C PRO A 233 -0.11 -6.71 14.06
N SER A 234 -0.89 -6.20 15.00
CA SER A 234 -1.27 -6.96 16.19
C SER A 234 -2.59 -7.71 15.96
N ASP A 235 -2.82 -8.79 16.71
CA ASP A 235 -4.09 -9.52 16.72
C ASP A 235 -5.28 -8.58 16.96
N SER A 236 -5.13 -7.67 17.93
CA SER A 236 -6.15 -6.66 18.22
C SER A 236 -6.43 -5.74 17.03
N SER A 237 -5.41 -5.38 16.25
CA SER A 237 -5.58 -4.55 15.06
C SER A 237 -6.31 -5.30 13.94
N ILE A 238 -6.06 -6.62 13.83
CA ILE A 238 -6.71 -7.52 12.87
C ILE A 238 -8.18 -7.71 13.24
N ASP A 239 -8.46 -8.06 14.50
CA ASP A 239 -9.82 -8.27 14.99
C ASP A 239 -10.66 -6.99 14.93
N ALA A 240 -10.03 -5.83 15.16
CA ALA A 240 -10.74 -4.55 15.16
C ALA A 240 -11.31 -4.16 13.79
N ARG A 241 -10.77 -4.69 12.69
CA ARG A 241 -11.07 -4.27 11.31
C ARG A 241 -11.57 -5.38 10.40
N SER A 242 -11.29 -6.63 10.75
CA SER A 242 -11.72 -7.76 9.93
C SER A 242 -13.23 -7.98 10.03
N CYS A 243 -13.87 -8.18 8.89
CA CYS A 243 -15.25 -8.67 8.79
C CYS A 243 -16.27 -7.81 9.54
N ARG A 244 -16.13 -6.48 9.39
CA ARG A 244 -17.03 -5.46 9.95
C ARG A 244 -17.29 -4.33 8.95
N ASP A 245 -18.39 -3.60 9.13
CA ASP A 245 -18.74 -2.44 8.27
C ASP A 245 -18.11 -1.13 8.74
N LYS A 246 -17.61 -1.12 9.98
CA LYS A 246 -16.85 -0.01 10.57
C LYS A 246 -15.79 -0.56 11.53
N PRO A 247 -14.70 0.18 11.77
CA PRO A 247 -13.72 -0.21 12.79
C PRO A 247 -14.37 -0.34 14.17
N SER A 248 -13.83 -1.25 14.96
CA SER A 248 -14.14 -1.36 16.39
C SER A 248 -13.50 -0.19 17.15
N PRO A 249 -14.13 0.30 18.24
CA PRO A 249 -13.51 1.27 19.14
C PRO A 249 -12.14 0.81 19.66
#